data_AF-U2K915-F1
#
_entry.id   AF-U2K915-F1
#
_cell.length_a   1.000
_cell.length_b   1.000
_cell.length_c   1.000
_cell.angle_alpha   90.00
_cell.angle_beta   90.00
_cell.angle_gamma   90.00
#
_symmetry.space_group_name_H-M   'P 1'
#
loop_
_entity.id
_entity.type
_entity.pdbx_description
1 polymer ?
#
loop_
_entity_poly.entity_id
_entity_poly.type
_entity_poly.pdbx_seq_one_letter_code
_entity_poly.pdbx_strand_id
1 'polypeptide(L)'
;EGNVVHYGFIEAFIEKLGEKYNIREIAFDRWGAVQMVQNLEGMGFTVVPFGQGFKDMSPPTKELMKLTLEKKIAYGGHPVMRWMADNIFIRTDPAGNIKADKEKSTE
;
A
#
# COMPACT_ATOMS: atom_id res chain seq x y z
N GLU A 1 1.75 -9.08 25.51
CA GLU A 1 2.61 -7.89 25.47
C GLU A 1 2.90 -7.58 24.00
N GLY A 2 2.30 -6.56 23.39
CA GLY A 2 2.46 -6.41 21.94
C GLY A 2 1.47 -5.47 21.27
N ASN A 3 1.39 -4.21 21.73
CA ASN A 3 0.55 -3.19 21.10
C ASN A 3 1.34 -1.92 20.74
N VAL A 4 2.66 -2.04 20.59
CA VAL A 4 3.51 -0.95 20.11
C VAL A 4 4.20 -1.45 18.87
N VAL A 5 3.86 -0.85 17.73
CA VAL A 5 4.61 -1.03 16.48
C VAL A 5 6.02 -0.54 16.74
N HIS A 6 7.01 -1.44 16.70
CA HIS A 6 8.42 -1.07 16.83
C HIS A 6 8.89 -0.39 15.54
N TYR A 7 8.73 0.93 15.45
CA TYR A 7 9.13 1.71 14.28
C TYR A 7 10.59 1.50 13.87
N GLY A 8 11.51 1.41 14.83
CA GLY A 8 12.93 1.13 14.55
C GLY A 8 13.17 -0.23 13.87
N PHE A 9 12.31 -1.23 14.11
CA PHE A 9 12.39 -2.50 13.37
C PHE A 9 11.99 -2.32 11.91
N ILE A 10 10.94 -1.53 11.64
CA ILE A 10 10.47 -1.26 10.28
C ILE A 10 11.52 -0.45 9.51
N GLU A 11 12.12 0.55 10.14
CA GLU A 11 13.19 1.36 9.55
C GLU A 11 14.41 0.51 9.17
N ALA A 12 14.94 -0.29 10.10
CA ALA A 12 16.05 -1.20 9.83
C ALA A 12 15.72 -2.25 8.75
N PHE A 13 14.44 -2.64 8.64
CA PHE A 13 13.99 -3.54 7.59
C PHE A 13 13.97 -2.85 6.21
N ILE A 14 13.49 -1.60 6.15
CA ILE A 14 13.50 -0.80 4.91
C ILE A 14 14.93 -0.52 4.46
N GLU A 15 15.84 -0.19 5.37
CA GLU A 15 17.27 0.02 5.07
C GLU A 15 17.88 -1.21 4.37
N LYS A 16 17.67 -2.41 4.94
CA LYS A 16 18.11 -3.67 4.33
C LYS A 16 17.48 -3.93 2.95
N LEU A 17 16.24 -3.49 2.72
CA LEU A 17 15.64 -3.56 1.40
C LEU A 17 16.30 -2.57 0.42
N GLY A 18 16.72 -1.40 0.89
CA GLY A 18 17.47 -0.42 0.10
C GLY A 18 18.85 -0.92 -0.37
N GLU A 19 19.49 -1.82 0.40
CA GLU A 19 20.73 -2.48 -0.03
C GLU A 19 20.49 -3.47 -1.19
N LYS A 20 19.29 -4.06 -1.26
CA LYS A 20 18.94 -5.08 -2.25
C LYS A 20 18.24 -4.52 -3.48
N TYR A 21 17.46 -3.46 -3.31
CA TYR A 21 16.60 -2.90 -4.34
C TYR A 21 16.86 -1.40 -4.52
N ASN A 22 16.74 -0.93 -5.75
CA ASN A 22 16.73 0.51 -6.03
C ASN A 22 15.34 1.08 -5.72
N ILE A 23 15.09 1.36 -4.43
CA ILE A 23 13.84 1.96 -3.95
C ILE A 23 13.72 3.36 -4.52
N ARG A 24 12.72 3.57 -5.40
CA ARG A 24 12.48 4.87 -6.03
C ARG A 24 11.71 5.80 -5.13
N GLU A 25 10.61 5.31 -4.58
CA GLU A 25 9.70 6.09 -3.75
C GLU A 25 9.05 5.17 -2.71
N ILE A 26 8.81 5.71 -1.51
CA ILE A 26 8.06 5.05 -0.45
C ILE A 26 6.79 5.87 -0.21
N ALA A 27 5.64 5.31 -0.58
CA ALA A 27 4.34 5.93 -0.31
C ALA A 27 3.95 5.71 1.17
N PHE A 28 3.55 6.78 1.87
CA PHE A 28 3.11 6.69 3.27
C PHE A 28 1.72 7.29 3.49
N ASP A 29 1.03 6.83 4.54
CA ASP A 29 -0.27 7.40 4.94
C ASP A 29 -0.07 8.73 5.67
N ARG A 30 -0.68 9.79 5.12
CA ARG A 30 -0.63 11.17 5.63
C ARG A 30 -1.10 11.33 7.07
N TRP A 31 -1.96 10.44 7.57
CA TRP A 31 -2.54 10.56 8.91
C TRP A 31 -1.67 9.95 10.02
N GLY A 32 -0.50 9.38 9.69
CA GLY A 32 0.37 8.75 10.68
C GLY A 32 1.86 8.79 10.33
N ALA A 33 2.68 8.39 11.31
CA ALA A 33 4.10 8.10 11.15
C ALA A 33 5.02 9.27 10.74
N VAL A 34 4.71 10.52 11.14
CA VAL A 34 5.55 11.71 10.87
C VAL A 34 7.02 11.50 11.26
N GLN A 35 7.27 10.87 12.41
CA GLN A 35 8.64 10.56 12.85
C GLN A 35 9.36 9.59 11.91
N MET A 36 8.66 8.57 11.42
CA MET A 36 9.23 7.57 10.51
C MET A 36 9.56 8.19 9.15
N VAL A 37 8.74 9.13 8.67
CA VAL A 37 9.01 9.88 7.43
C VAL A 37 10.32 10.65 7.56
N GLN A 38 10.50 11.41 8.65
CA GLN A 38 11.74 12.16 8.88
C GLN A 38 12.97 11.25 8.95
N ASN A 39 12.83 10.09 9.59
CA ASN A 39 13.92 9.12 9.71
C ASN A 39 14.29 8.52 8.33
N LEU A 40 13.29 8.12 7.54
CA LEU A 40 13.50 7.57 6.19
C LEU A 40 14.08 8.61 5.23
N GLU A 41 13.63 9.86 5.29
CA GLU A 41 14.23 10.96 4.53
C GLU A 41 15.69 11.21 4.96
N GLY A 42 15.97 11.14 6.27
CA GLY A 42 17.34 11.23 6.81
C GLY A 42 18.26 10.09 6.35
N MET A 43 17.70 8.91 6.04
CA MET A 43 18.41 7.78 5.42
C MET A 43 18.59 7.93 3.91
N GLY A 44 18.04 9.00 3.31
CA GLY A 44 18.16 9.30 1.88
C GLY A 44 17.05 8.70 1.00
N PHE A 45 15.98 8.15 1.59
CA PHE A 45 14.84 7.67 0.81
C PHE A 45 13.93 8.83 0.38
N THR A 46 13.35 8.70 -0.82
CA THR A 46 12.28 9.60 -1.26
C THR A 46 10.95 9.09 -0.74
N VAL A 47 10.32 9.86 0.14
CA VAL A 47 9.07 9.48 0.81
C VAL A 47 7.94 10.39 0.32
N VAL A 48 6.83 9.81 -0.15
CA VAL A 48 5.75 10.55 -0.81
C VAL A 48 4.41 10.36 -0.09
N PRO A 49 3.68 11.43 0.23
CA PRO A 49 2.39 11.31 0.91
C PRO A 49 1.36 10.70 -0.03
N PHE A 50 0.66 9.66 0.44
CA PHE A 50 -0.35 8.95 -0.33
C PHE A 50 -1.66 8.85 0.45
N GLY A 51 -2.78 9.09 -0.25
CA GLY A 51 -4.10 9.09 0.35
C GLY A 51 -4.90 7.82 0.17
N GLN A 52 -5.70 7.48 1.17
CA GLN A 52 -6.71 6.42 1.07
C GLN A 52 -8.03 6.88 0.40
N GLY A 53 -8.09 8.12 -0.08
CA GLY A 53 -9.27 8.70 -0.75
C GLY A 53 -9.34 8.37 -2.24
N PHE A 54 -10.50 8.56 -2.86
CA PHE A 54 -10.74 8.28 -4.29
C PHE A 54 -9.75 8.98 -5.23
N LYS A 55 -9.31 10.20 -4.89
CA LYS A 55 -8.34 10.96 -5.69
C LYS A 55 -7.05 10.19 -5.93
N ASP A 56 -6.48 9.63 -4.86
CA ASP A 56 -5.17 8.99 -4.90
C ASP A 56 -5.29 7.48 -5.19
N MET A 57 -6.40 6.85 -4.77
CA MET A 57 -6.64 5.41 -4.95
C MET A 57 -7.20 5.00 -6.33
N SER A 58 -7.88 5.90 -7.05
CA SER A 58 -8.54 5.57 -8.32
C SER A 58 -7.57 5.15 -9.43
N PRO A 59 -6.48 5.90 -9.71
CA PRO A 59 -5.50 5.47 -10.70
C PRO A 59 -4.87 4.09 -10.42
N PRO A 60 -4.33 3.80 -9.22
CA PRO A 60 -3.72 2.48 -8.96
C PRO A 60 -4.76 1.36 -8.92
N THR A 61 -6.00 1.62 -8.47
CA THR A 61 -7.06 0.60 -8.49
C THR A 61 -7.41 0.21 -9.93
N LYS A 62 -7.53 1.18 -10.85
CA LYS A 62 -7.79 0.91 -12.27
C LYS A 62 -6.66 0.10 -12.91
N GLU A 63 -5.40 0.46 -12.63
CA GLU A 63 -4.25 -0.28 -13.16
C GLU A 63 -4.17 -1.70 -12.58
N LEU A 64 -4.43 -1.88 -11.28
CA LEU A 64 -4.47 -3.20 -10.66
C LEU A 64 -5.53 -4.09 -11.33
N MET A 65 -6.73 -3.58 -11.57
CA MET A 65 -7.79 -4.32 -12.26
C MET A 65 -7.38 -4.70 -13.69
N LYS A 66 -6.82 -3.75 -14.43
CA LYS A 66 -6.31 -4.00 -15.80
C LYS A 66 -5.25 -5.09 -15.81
N LEU A 67 -4.22 -4.99 -14.97
CA LEU A 67 -3.16 -6.00 -14.87
C LEU A 67 -3.68 -7.38 -14.46
N THR A 68 -4.71 -7.40 -13.60
CA THR A 68 -5.39 -8.64 -13.20
C THR A 68 -6.09 -9.30 -14.38
N LEU A 69 -6.87 -8.54 -15.15
CA LEU A 69 -7.57 -9.02 -16.35
C LEU A 69 -6.60 -9.47 -17.45
N GLU A 70 -5.48 -8.76 -17.61
CA GLU A 70 -4.39 -9.12 -18.52
C GLU A 70 -3.54 -10.30 -18.03
N LYS A 71 -3.81 -10.83 -16.82
CA LYS A 71 -3.03 -11.89 -16.17
C LYS A 71 -1.53 -11.57 -16.05
N LYS A 72 -1.20 -10.30 -15.82
CA LYS A 72 0.18 -9.79 -15.71
C LYS A 72 0.67 -9.65 -14.27
N ILE A 73 -0.11 -10.10 -13.28
CA ILE A 73 0.27 -10.06 -11.87
C ILE A 73 0.88 -11.41 -11.46
N ALA A 74 2.16 -11.38 -11.09
CA ALA A 74 2.86 -12.54 -10.52
C ALA A 74 2.87 -12.44 -8.98
N TYR A 75 1.86 -13.03 -8.32
CA TYR A 75 1.73 -13.01 -6.85
C TYR A 75 2.16 -14.33 -6.16
N GLY A 76 2.76 -15.26 -6.92
CA GLY A 76 3.33 -16.50 -6.37
C GLY A 76 2.35 -17.49 -5.74
N GLY A 77 1.03 -17.30 -5.93
CA GLY A 77 0.02 -18.19 -5.37
C GLY A 77 -0.18 -18.06 -3.85
N HIS A 78 0.32 -16.99 -3.22
CA HIS A 78 0.27 -16.83 -1.77
C HIS A 78 -1.19 -16.82 -1.25
N PRO A 79 -1.58 -17.74 -0.34
CA PRO A 79 -2.98 -17.92 0.06
C PRO A 79 -3.57 -16.68 0.72
N VAL A 80 -2.79 -15.92 1.49
CA VAL A 80 -3.26 -14.66 2.09
C VAL A 80 -3.52 -13.59 1.05
N MET A 81 -2.71 -13.48 -0.01
CA MET A 81 -2.97 -12.48 -1.05
C MET A 81 -4.22 -12.82 -1.86
N ARG A 82 -4.46 -14.12 -2.11
CA ARG A 82 -5.71 -14.59 -2.71
C ARG A 82 -6.90 -14.23 -1.81
N TRP A 83 -6.84 -14.58 -0.53
CA TRP A 83 -7.90 -14.26 0.41
C TRP A 83 -8.16 -12.75 0.51
N MET A 84 -7.11 -11.92 0.54
CA MET A 84 -7.27 -10.46 0.51
C MET A 84 -7.98 -9.99 -0.76
N ALA A 85 -7.62 -10.52 -1.93
CA ALA A 85 -8.29 -10.19 -3.20
C ALA A 85 -9.75 -10.68 -3.24
N ASP A 86 -10.08 -11.78 -2.56
CA ASP A 86 -11.45 -12.29 -2.45
C ASP A 86 -12.33 -11.43 -1.53
N ASN A 87 -11.73 -10.59 -0.67
CA ASN A 87 -12.42 -9.78 0.34
C ASN A 87 -12.46 -8.28 0.04
N ILE A 88 -11.99 -7.84 -1.13
CA ILE A 88 -12.10 -6.43 -1.53
C ILE A 88 -13.40 -6.18 -2.30
N PHE A 89 -14.02 -5.04 -2.02
CA PHE A 89 -15.15 -4.50 -2.76
C PHE A 89 -14.74 -3.20 -3.47
N ILE A 90 -15.08 -3.05 -4.74
CA ILE A 90 -14.80 -1.81 -5.48
C ILE A 90 -15.95 -0.82 -5.24
N ARG A 91 -15.67 0.26 -4.52
CA ARG A 91 -16.60 1.41 -4.46
C ARG A 91 -16.37 2.33 -5.64
N THR A 92 -17.44 2.94 -6.11
CA THR A 92 -17.41 3.95 -7.16
C THR A 92 -18.07 5.23 -6.65
N ASP A 93 -17.42 6.38 -6.83
CA ASP A 93 -18.02 7.68 -6.50
C ASP A 93 -18.88 8.22 -7.67
N PRO A 94 -19.68 9.29 -7.47
CA PRO A 94 -20.49 9.89 -8.54
C PRO A 94 -19.70 10.44 -9.73
N ALA A 95 -18.39 10.68 -9.57
CA ALA A 95 -17.50 11.14 -10.62
C ALA A 95 -16.86 9.98 -11.41
N GLY A 96 -17.18 8.72 -11.08
CA GLY A 96 -16.64 7.53 -11.73
C GLY A 96 -15.24 7.15 -11.27
N ASN A 97 -14.76 7.69 -10.16
CA ASN A 97 -13.55 7.21 -9.51
C ASN A 97 -13.84 5.93 -8.74
N ILE A 98 -12.86 5.04 -8.68
CA ILE A 98 -12.99 3.78 -7.98
C ILE A 98 -11.99 3.66 -6.85
N LYS A 99 -12.27 2.87 -5.83
CA LYS A 99 -11.27 2.44 -4.84
C LYS A 99 -11.62 1.06 -4.31
N ALA A 100 -10.60 0.29 -3.97
CA ALA A 100 -10.78 -0.91 -3.15
C ALA A 100 -11.19 -0.49 -1.73
N ASP A 101 -12.19 -1.18 -1.20
CA ASP A 101 -12.76 -0.95 0.11
C ASP A 101 -13.11 -2.31 0.75
N LYS A 102 -13.34 -2.32 2.06
CA LYS A 102 -13.68 -3.54 2.81
C LYS A 102 -15.17 -3.61 3.20
N GLU A 103 -15.99 -2.63 2.80
CA GLU A 103 -17.37 -2.47 3.28
C GLU A 103 -18.40 -3.45 2.67
N LYS A 104 -17.97 -4.69 2.41
CA LYS A 104 -18.84 -5.87 2.47
C LYS A 104 -18.08 -6.98 3.21
N SER A 105 -17.98 -6.85 4.52
CA SER A 105 -17.89 -8.03 5.39
C SER A 105 -19.33 -8.36 5.79
N THR A 106 -19.92 -9.33 5.11
CA THR A 106 -21.09 -10.06 5.64
C THR A 106 -20.67 -11.35 6.36
N GLU A 107 -19.40 -11.41 6.79
CA GLU A 107 -19.07 -12.05 8.07
C GLU A 107 -19.29 -11.05 9.20
#